data_AF-A0A5M7P7Z3-F1
#
_entry.id   AF-A0A5M7P7Z3-F1
#
_cell.length_a   1.000
_cell.length_b   1.000
_cell.length_c   1.000
_cell.angle_alpha   90.00
_cell.angle_beta   90.00
_cell.angle_gamma   90.00
#
_symmetry.space_group_name_H-M   'P 1'
#
loop_
_entity.id
_entity.type
_entity.pdbx_description
1 polymer ?
#
loop_
_entity_poly.entity_id
_entity_poly.type
_entity_poly.pdbx_seq_one_letter_code
_entity_poly.pdbx_strand_id
1 'polypeptide(L)'
;SLSFSSNEYYRSALSSSFNFAMPGCDTCAYQPFCGSDPCQNISVHGEPVGDKSRSTFCQYHKGMFRFLLNEISQDGPMAEMLKRWAYV
;
A
#
# COMPACT_ATOMS: atom_id res chain seq x y z
N SER A 1 15.03 -29.75 -8.50
CA SER A 1 15.03 -28.96 -7.26
C SER A 1 13.72 -28.20 -7.17
N LEU A 2 13.17 -28.01 -5.97
CA LEU A 2 12.05 -27.08 -5.78
C LEU A 2 12.56 -25.66 -6.06
N SER A 3 12.08 -25.03 -7.13
CA SER A 3 12.39 -23.66 -7.46
C SER A 3 11.13 -22.81 -7.30
N PHE A 4 11.18 -21.81 -6.42
CA PHE A 4 10.07 -20.89 -6.21
C PHE A 4 9.77 -20.06 -7.47
N SER A 5 10.77 -19.75 -8.29
CA SER A 5 10.59 -18.93 -9.49
C SER A 5 9.77 -19.58 -10.60
N SER A 6 9.68 -20.92 -10.62
CA SER A 6 8.83 -21.67 -11.56
C SER A 6 7.39 -21.87 -11.05
N ASN A 7 7.08 -21.50 -9.81
CA ASN A 7 5.75 -21.67 -9.24
C ASN A 7 4.81 -20.55 -9.73
N GLU A 8 3.68 -20.93 -10.33
CA GLU A 8 2.71 -19.99 -10.89
C GLU A 8 2.07 -19.08 -9.82
N TYR A 9 1.71 -19.64 -8.67
CA TYR A 9 1.18 -18.87 -7.54
C TYR A 9 2.18 -17.83 -7.04
N TYR A 10 3.46 -18.21 -6.94
CA TYR A 10 4.52 -17.28 -6.56
C TYR A 10 4.62 -16.10 -7.53
N ARG A 11 4.64 -16.37 -8.84
CA ARG A 11 4.70 -15.34 -9.88
C ARG A 11 3.46 -14.44 -9.87
N SER A 12 2.27 -15.03 -9.71
CA SER A 12 1.01 -14.30 -9.64
C SER A 12 0.95 -13.39 -8.41
N ALA A 13 1.26 -13.91 -7.21
CA ALA A 13 1.29 -13.14 -5.98
C ALA A 13 2.31 -12.00 -6.02
N LEU A 14 3.51 -12.24 -6.58
CA LEU A 14 4.49 -11.19 -6.82
C LEU A 14 3.96 -10.12 -7.77
N SER A 15 3.37 -10.49 -8.90
CA SER A 15 2.82 -9.54 -9.85
C SER A 15 1.72 -8.68 -9.23
N SER A 16 0.82 -9.28 -8.43
CA SER A 16 -0.27 -8.58 -7.74
C SER A 16 0.19 -7.73 -6.55
N SER A 17 1.46 -7.81 -6.16
CA SER A 17 2.03 -6.93 -5.14
C SER A 17 2.36 -5.53 -5.70
N PHE A 18 2.55 -5.41 -7.02
CA PHE A 18 2.77 -4.13 -7.69
C PHE A 18 1.45 -3.37 -7.86
N ASN A 19 1.33 -2.23 -7.19
CA ASN A 19 0.09 -1.44 -7.15
C ASN A 19 -0.12 -0.52 -8.36
N PHE A 20 0.84 -0.41 -9.28
CA PHE A 20 0.82 0.58 -10.37
C PHE A 20 -0.36 0.42 -11.33
N ALA A 21 -0.73 -0.82 -11.67
CA ALA A 21 -1.80 -1.15 -12.61
C ALA A 21 -3.06 -1.69 -11.93
N MET A 22 -3.16 -1.57 -10.61
CA MET A 22 -4.23 -2.18 -9.84
C MET A 22 -5.45 -1.25 -9.78
N PRO A 23 -6.68 -1.76 -10.00
CA PRO A 23 -7.88 -0.95 -9.91
C PRO A 23 -7.98 -0.20 -8.57
N GLY A 24 -8.14 1.11 -8.63
CA GLY A 24 -8.26 1.97 -7.45
C GLY A 24 -6.92 2.39 -6.82
N CYS A 25 -5.81 1.77 -7.21
CA CYS A 25 -4.46 2.24 -6.90
C CYS A 25 -3.94 3.18 -8.00
N ASP A 26 -4.25 2.88 -9.26
CA ASP A 26 -3.95 3.68 -10.45
C ASP A 26 -4.38 5.17 -10.36
N THR A 27 -5.43 5.44 -9.57
CA THR A 27 -5.99 6.77 -9.34
C THR A 27 -5.79 7.28 -7.90
N CYS A 28 -5.06 6.54 -7.06
CA CYS A 28 -4.85 6.88 -5.66
C CYS A 28 -3.69 7.88 -5.50
N ALA A 29 -3.95 9.04 -4.90
CA ALA A 29 -2.90 10.04 -4.60
C ALA A 29 -1.75 9.52 -3.72
N TYR A 30 -1.98 8.46 -2.94
CA TYR A 30 -0.97 7.85 -2.07
C TYR A 30 -0.28 6.62 -2.69
N GLN A 31 -0.54 6.29 -3.95
CA GLN A 31 0.07 5.15 -4.65
C GLN A 31 1.61 5.12 -4.56
N PRO A 32 2.34 6.25 -4.68
CA PRO A 32 3.80 6.27 -4.56
C PRO A 32 4.34 5.89 -3.17
N PHE A 33 3.52 5.99 -2.13
CA PHE A 33 3.91 5.75 -0.73
C PHE A 33 3.32 4.46 -0.17
N CYS A 34 2.56 3.72 -0.97
CA CYS A 34 1.74 2.58 -0.55
C CYS A 34 2.08 1.32 -1.35
N GLY A 35 1.53 0.18 -0.95
CA GLY A 35 1.59 -1.10 -1.66
C GLY A 35 0.22 -1.76 -1.80
N SER A 36 0.23 -3.05 -2.15
CA SER A 36 -0.93 -3.94 -2.02
C SER A 36 -0.57 -5.02 -0.99
N ASP A 37 -1.57 -5.58 -0.31
CA ASP A 37 -1.42 -6.76 0.54
C ASP A 37 -2.14 -7.97 -0.09
N PRO A 38 -1.47 -8.71 -0.99
CA PRO A 38 -2.06 -9.90 -1.63
C PRO A 38 -2.48 -10.97 -0.63
N CYS A 39 -1.76 -11.13 0.49
CA CYS A 39 -2.05 -12.16 1.48
C CYS A 39 -3.37 -11.88 2.20
N GLN A 40 -3.58 -10.62 2.63
CA GLN A 40 -4.86 -10.22 3.21
C GLN A 40 -6.00 -10.36 2.20
N ASN A 41 -5.81 -9.93 0.96
CA ASN A 41 -6.87 -10.05 -0.06
C ASN A 41 -7.21 -11.51 -0.34
N ILE A 42 -6.22 -12.41 -0.43
CA ILE A 42 -6.47 -13.85 -0.57
C ILE A 42 -7.26 -14.37 0.63
N SER A 43 -6.91 -13.98 1.85
CA SER A 43 -7.60 -14.43 3.06
C SER A 43 -9.06 -13.94 3.15
N VAL A 44 -9.37 -12.75 2.63
CA VAL A 44 -10.69 -12.11 2.78
C VAL A 44 -11.59 -12.34 1.56
N HIS A 45 -10.99 -12.37 0.37
CA HIS A 45 -11.71 -12.39 -0.92
C HIS A 45 -11.41 -13.64 -1.76
N GLY A 46 -10.43 -14.46 -1.38
CA GLY A 46 -10.01 -15.63 -2.15
C GLY A 46 -9.13 -15.29 -3.36
N GLU A 47 -8.70 -14.04 -3.50
CA GLU A 47 -7.92 -13.54 -4.64
C GLU A 47 -7.00 -12.37 -4.24
N PRO A 48 -5.87 -12.11 -4.93
CA PRO A 48 -4.81 -11.22 -4.46
C PRO A 48 -5.04 -9.71 -4.66
N VAL A 49 -5.97 -9.30 -5.52
CA VAL A 49 -6.25 -7.90 -5.86
C VAL A 49 -7.16 -7.24 -4.83
N GLY A 50 -8.30 -7.85 -4.51
CA GLY A 50 -9.29 -7.32 -3.58
C GLY A 50 -9.99 -6.05 -4.07
N ASP A 51 -11.11 -5.73 -3.40
CA ASP A 51 -11.80 -4.45 -3.56
C ASP A 51 -11.16 -3.39 -2.65
N LYS A 52 -10.43 -2.43 -3.25
CA LYS A 52 -9.72 -1.37 -2.52
C LYS A 52 -10.65 -0.46 -1.72
N SER A 53 -11.94 -0.38 -2.06
CA SER A 53 -12.93 0.39 -1.29
C SER A 53 -13.29 -0.29 0.04
N ARG A 54 -13.18 -1.62 0.09
CA ARG A 54 -13.51 -2.46 1.26
C ARG A 54 -12.28 -2.97 2.02
N SER A 55 -11.08 -2.74 1.49
CA SER A 55 -9.83 -3.17 2.10
C SER A 55 -9.49 -2.36 3.36
N THR A 56 -9.45 -3.03 4.51
CA THR A 56 -8.98 -2.45 5.78
C THR A 56 -7.55 -1.93 5.66
N PHE A 57 -6.67 -2.62 4.93
CA PHE A 57 -5.32 -2.15 4.63
C PHE A 57 -5.34 -0.79 3.94
N CYS A 58 -6.13 -0.66 2.87
CA CYS A 58 -6.23 0.60 2.14
C CYS A 58 -6.81 1.72 3.01
N GLN A 59 -7.85 1.43 3.80
CA GLN A 59 -8.44 2.43 4.69
C GLN A 59 -7.45 2.92 5.76
N TYR A 60 -6.73 1.99 6.40
CA TYR A 60 -5.72 2.32 7.40
C TYR A 60 -4.60 3.17 6.81
N HIS A 61 -4.00 2.75 5.70
CA HIS A 61 -2.89 3.48 5.08
C HIS A 61 -3.32 4.85 4.56
N LYS A 62 -4.48 4.95 3.90
CA LYS A 62 -5.04 6.24 3.47
C LYS A 62 -5.27 7.20 4.63
N GLY A 63 -5.74 6.68 5.77
CA GLY A 63 -5.93 7.45 7.00
C GLY A 63 -4.61 7.94 7.58
N MET A 64 -3.63 7.04 7.71
CA MET A 64 -2.29 7.35 8.19
C MET A 64 -1.60 8.41 7.32
N PHE A 65 -1.57 8.23 6.00
CA PHE A 65 -0.95 9.21 5.09
C PHE A 65 -1.65 10.56 5.16
N ARG A 66 -2.99 10.58 5.18
CA ARG A 66 -3.74 11.82 5.34
C ARG A 66 -3.38 12.54 6.64
N PHE A 67 -3.30 11.81 7.74
CA PHE A 67 -2.93 12.38 9.03
C PHE A 67 -1.53 13.00 8.98
N LEU A 68 -0.52 12.24 8.51
CA LEU A 68 0.86 12.72 8.43
C LEU A 68 1.01 13.95 7.53
N LEU A 69 0.39 13.93 6.35
CA LEU A 69 0.45 15.05 5.41
C LEU A 69 -0.29 16.29 5.93
N ASN A 70 -1.42 16.09 6.63
CA ASN A 70 -2.11 17.17 7.29
C ASN A 70 -1.22 17.80 8.38
N GLU A 71 -0.59 16.99 9.23
CA GLU A 71 0.33 17.49 10.26
C GLU A 71 1.52 18.26 9.66
N ILE A 72 2.12 17.73 8.58
CA ILE A 72 3.19 18.41 7.86
C ILE A 72 2.72 19.77 7.32
N SER A 73 1.48 19.86 6.80
CA SER A 73 0.91 21.08 6.23
C SER A 73 0.64 22.19 7.25
N GLN A 74 0.54 21.86 8.54
CA GLN A 74 0.33 22.85 9.61
C GLN A 74 1.59 23.64 9.98
N ASP A 75 2.77 23.19 9.52
CA ASP A 75 4.07 23.84 9.77
C ASP A 75 4.40 24.06 11.27
N GLY A 76 3.85 23.20 12.13
CA GLY A 76 4.04 23.24 13.58
C GLY A 76 5.20 22.36 14.09
N PRO A 77 5.36 22.22 15.42
CA PRO A 77 6.40 21.38 16.02
C PRO A 77 6.39 19.92 15.53
N MET A 78 5.20 19.37 15.26
CA MET A 78 5.05 18.03 14.68
C MET A 78 5.58 17.98 13.24
N ALA A 79 5.25 18.98 12.41
CA ALA A 79 5.77 19.08 11.05
C ALA A 79 7.30 19.12 11.03
N GLU A 80 7.91 19.90 11.93
CA GLU A 80 9.38 19.99 12.04
C GLU A 80 10.02 18.65 12.44
N MET A 81 9.40 17.92 13.37
CA MET A 81 9.84 16.57 13.72
C MET A 81 9.73 15.60 12.52
N LEU A 82 8.58 15.59 11.84
CA LEU A 82 8.33 14.70 10.69
C LEU A 82 9.27 15.00 9.52
N LYS A 83 9.52 16.28 9.20
CA LYS A 83 10.49 16.68 8.17
C LYS A 83 11.90 16.19 8.51
N ARG A 84 12.32 16.27 9.77
CA ARG A 84 13.64 15.74 10.21
C ARG A 84 13.77 14.23 10.00
N TRP A 85 12.70 13.46 10.15
CA TRP A 85 12.72 12.02 9.86
C TRP A 85 12.83 11.71 8.36
N ALA A 86 12.38 12.62 7.49
CA ALA A 86 12.46 12.41 6.04
C ALA A 86 13.89 12.59 5.50
N TYR A 87 14.73 13.38 6.17
CA TYR A 87 16.12 13.64 5.81
C TYR A 87 17.07 12.98 6.82
N VAL A 88 17.16 11.64 6.77
CA VAL A 88 18.22 10.87 7.47
C VAL A 88 19.51 10.90 6.67
#